data_AF-A0A177AMI1-F1
#
_entry.id   AF-A0A177AMI1-F1
#
_cell.length_a   1.000
_cell.length_b   1.000
_cell.length_c   1.000
_cell.angle_alpha   90.00
_cell.angle_beta   90.00
_cell.angle_gamma   90.00
#
_symmetry.space_group_name_H-M   'P 1'
#
loop_
_entity.id
_entity.type
_entity.pdbx_description
1 polymer ?
#
loop_
_entity_poly.entity_id
_entity_poly.type
_entity_poly.pdbx_seq_one_letter_code
_entity_poly.pdbx_strand_id
1 'polypeptide(L)'
;MSKAESSATYDATLGGALTTKDQVLNAGAATIQNFAPVNSICAHLNAFHVYASDTSRTVEANHYCAHLSANVRQCLIYDSPKNPAKLIGVEYLITRQLYDALPKEEKKLWHSHDYEVRSGIVIMPNPLVPEGVWEIAETAEMREVVGLYGKTFHFWQVDRGDELPLGKPELMMSFTRDEQVPWDKVKDRDERFGIDSTKKRHARNDIPPMPPHQDADSCWK
;
A
#
# COMPACT_ATOMS: atom_id res chain seq x y z
N MET A 1 -6.67 27.15 -6.86
CA MET A 1 -7.38 26.29 -7.84
C MET A 1 -6.33 25.65 -8.72
N SER A 2 -5.87 24.44 -8.34
CA SER A 2 -4.89 23.70 -9.14
C SER A 2 -5.61 23.12 -10.36
N LYS A 3 -5.13 23.41 -11.56
CA LYS A 3 -5.62 22.77 -12.79
C LYS A 3 -5.27 21.29 -12.72
N ALA A 4 -6.27 20.43 -12.79
CA ALA A 4 -6.04 19.02 -13.06
C ALA A 4 -5.39 18.91 -14.45
N GLU A 5 -4.11 18.58 -14.50
CA GLU A 5 -3.46 18.20 -15.76
C GLU A 5 -4.06 16.86 -16.21
N SER A 6 -4.76 16.87 -17.33
CA SER A 6 -5.32 15.66 -17.93
C SER A 6 -4.21 14.89 -18.63
N SER A 7 -3.55 14.00 -17.89
CA SER A 7 -2.75 12.93 -18.46
C SER A 7 -3.43 11.61 -18.07
N ALA A 8 -4.51 11.28 -18.78
CA ALA A 8 -5.19 10.01 -18.63
C ALA A 8 -5.08 9.26 -19.95
N THR A 9 -3.98 8.53 -20.14
CA THR A 9 -3.94 7.44 -21.11
C THR A 9 -4.67 6.26 -20.49
N TYR A 10 -6.01 6.26 -20.60
CA TYR A 10 -6.84 5.12 -20.20
C TYR A 10 -6.33 3.85 -20.87
N ASP A 11 -6.23 2.76 -20.10
CA ASP A 11 -5.88 1.44 -20.62
C ASP A 11 -7.00 1.00 -21.57
N ALA A 12 -6.79 1.19 -22.88
CA ALA A 12 -7.80 1.00 -23.92
C ALA A 12 -8.27 -0.47 -24.06
N THR A 13 -7.61 -1.39 -23.37
CA THR A 13 -7.85 -2.84 -23.40
C THR A 13 -9.17 -3.23 -22.74
N LEU A 14 -9.69 -2.43 -21.80
CA LEU A 14 -10.83 -2.77 -20.93
C LEU A 14 -12.21 -2.24 -21.37
N GLY A 15 -12.34 -1.79 -22.62
CA GLY A 15 -13.58 -1.17 -23.13
C GLY A 15 -13.40 0.23 -23.71
N GLY A 16 -12.16 0.64 -23.96
CA GLY A 16 -11.83 1.92 -24.58
C GLY A 16 -11.74 3.09 -23.60
N ALA A 17 -11.27 4.24 -24.10
CA ALA A 17 -11.23 5.47 -23.31
C ALA A 17 -12.65 5.97 -22.97
N LEU A 18 -12.79 6.65 -21.83
CA LEU A 18 -14.04 7.33 -21.47
C LEU A 18 -14.51 8.25 -22.61
N THR A 19 -15.79 8.17 -22.94
CA THR A 19 -16.37 9.01 -24.00
C THR A 19 -16.46 10.46 -23.53
N THR A 20 -16.58 11.42 -24.46
CA THR A 20 -16.83 12.83 -24.12
C THR A 20 -18.09 12.97 -23.25
N LYS A 21 -19.11 12.14 -23.49
CA LYS A 21 -20.32 12.10 -22.66
C LYS A 21 -20.00 11.68 -21.23
N ASP A 22 -19.22 10.63 -21.03
CA ASP A 22 -18.84 10.15 -19.70
C ASP A 22 -18.02 11.21 -18.95
N GLN A 23 -17.09 11.86 -19.64
CA GLN A 23 -16.29 12.95 -19.07
C GLN A 23 -17.15 14.11 -18.59
N VAL A 24 -18.12 14.56 -19.39
CA VAL A 24 -19.04 15.65 -19.02
C VAL A 24 -19.93 15.24 -17.85
N LEU A 25 -20.49 14.03 -17.87
CA LEU A 25 -21.32 13.51 -16.78
C LEU A 25 -20.52 13.39 -15.48
N ASN A 26 -19.31 12.86 -15.54
CA ASN A 26 -18.43 12.71 -14.39
C ASN A 26 -18.00 14.06 -13.82
N ALA A 27 -17.72 15.06 -14.66
CA ALA A 27 -17.40 16.42 -14.20
C ALA A 27 -18.59 17.09 -13.49
N GLY A 28 -19.80 16.92 -14.05
CA GLY A 28 -21.04 17.37 -13.41
C GLY A 28 -21.26 16.69 -12.05
N ALA A 29 -21.10 15.36 -11.99
CA ALA A 29 -21.22 14.58 -10.76
C ALA A 29 -20.19 15.01 -9.71
N ALA A 30 -18.91 15.20 -10.10
CA ALA A 30 -17.83 15.66 -9.23
C ALA A 30 -18.12 17.03 -8.58
N THR A 31 -18.97 17.85 -9.21
CA THR A 31 -19.33 19.19 -8.70
C THR A 31 -20.49 19.14 -7.71
N ILE A 32 -21.43 18.20 -7.86
CA ILE A 32 -22.69 18.16 -7.08
C ILE A 32 -22.73 17.06 -6.03
N GLN A 33 -21.98 15.98 -6.21
CA GLN A 33 -21.96 14.84 -5.29
C GLN A 33 -20.96 15.07 -4.16
N ASN A 34 -21.27 14.52 -2.98
CA ASN A 34 -20.40 14.60 -1.83
C ASN A 34 -19.49 13.37 -1.74
N PHE A 35 -18.18 13.58 -1.91
CA PHE A 35 -17.14 12.55 -1.81
C PHE A 35 -16.41 12.55 -0.46
N ALA A 36 -17.04 13.05 0.61
CA ALA A 36 -16.44 13.18 1.94
C ALA A 36 -15.66 11.93 2.42
N PRO A 37 -16.14 10.67 2.25
CA PRO A 37 -15.37 9.50 2.66
C PRO A 37 -14.05 9.34 1.90
N VAL A 38 -14.03 9.56 0.59
CA VAL A 38 -12.81 9.43 -0.24
C VAL A 38 -11.84 10.58 0.05
N ASN A 39 -12.36 11.78 0.33
CA ASN A 39 -11.55 12.94 0.70
C ASN A 39 -10.86 12.81 2.06
N SER A 40 -11.12 11.74 2.83
CA SER A 40 -10.43 11.47 4.10
C SER A 40 -9.07 10.79 3.94
N ILE A 41 -8.72 10.36 2.71
CA ILE A 41 -7.39 9.82 2.41
C ILE A 41 -6.32 10.90 2.66
N CYS A 42 -5.37 10.60 3.53
CA CYS A 42 -4.37 11.54 4.01
C CYS A 42 -2.92 11.06 3.88
N ALA A 43 -2.70 9.79 3.51
CA ALA A 43 -1.37 9.22 3.35
C ALA A 43 -1.27 8.37 2.08
N HIS A 44 -0.13 8.46 1.41
CA HIS A 44 0.29 7.56 0.33
C HIS A 44 1.52 6.80 0.79
N LEU A 45 1.42 5.46 0.87
CA LEU A 45 2.55 4.56 1.09
C LEU A 45 2.76 3.68 -0.14
N ASN A 46 4.00 3.27 -0.39
CA ASN A 46 4.34 2.28 -1.39
C ASN A 46 5.11 1.14 -0.72
N ALA A 47 4.65 -0.09 -0.94
CA ALA A 47 5.18 -1.30 -0.35
C ALA A 47 5.10 -2.46 -1.37
N PHE A 48 5.42 -3.66 -0.92
CA PHE A 48 5.32 -4.87 -1.72
C PHE A 48 4.58 -5.94 -0.94
N HIS A 49 3.58 -6.54 -1.56
CA HIS A 49 2.82 -7.63 -1.00
C HIS A 49 3.27 -8.97 -1.58
N VAL A 50 3.20 -10.01 -0.76
CA VAL A 50 3.38 -11.41 -1.15
C VAL A 50 2.05 -12.16 -1.02
N TYR A 51 1.76 -13.07 -1.94
CA TYR A 51 0.55 -13.89 -1.83
C TYR A 51 0.72 -14.91 -0.70
N ALA A 52 -0.25 -14.98 0.21
CA ALA A 52 -0.22 -15.98 1.28
C ALA A 52 -0.31 -17.42 0.74
N SER A 53 -0.96 -17.59 -0.42
CA SER A 53 -1.16 -18.87 -1.11
C SER A 53 0.04 -19.30 -1.98
N ASP A 54 0.89 -18.36 -2.37
CA ASP A 54 2.08 -18.59 -3.20
C ASP A 54 3.14 -17.53 -2.93
N THR A 55 4.05 -17.82 -2.01
CA THR A 55 5.07 -16.87 -1.56
C THR A 55 6.15 -16.57 -2.59
N SER A 56 6.12 -17.19 -3.78
CA SER A 56 7.00 -16.86 -4.89
C SER A 56 6.55 -15.64 -5.69
N ARG A 57 5.29 -15.22 -5.51
CA ARG A 57 4.66 -14.13 -6.26
C ARG A 57 4.57 -12.88 -5.40
N THR A 58 4.96 -11.74 -5.99
CA THR A 58 5.01 -10.45 -5.32
C THR A 58 4.45 -9.33 -6.20
N VAL A 59 3.74 -8.40 -5.57
CA VAL A 59 3.03 -7.28 -6.21
C VAL A 59 3.42 -5.98 -5.51
N GLU A 60 3.85 -4.98 -6.28
CA GLU A 60 4.00 -3.61 -5.75
C GLU A 60 2.63 -3.02 -5.45
N ALA A 61 2.49 -2.38 -4.29
CA ALA A 61 1.23 -1.90 -3.78
C ALA A 61 1.32 -0.43 -3.39
N ASN A 62 0.39 0.38 -3.91
CA ASN A 62 0.25 1.79 -3.57
C ASN A 62 -0.95 1.97 -2.63
N HIS A 63 -0.67 2.27 -1.38
CA HIS A 63 -1.66 2.37 -0.31
C HIS A 63 -2.09 3.83 -0.17
N TYR A 64 -3.37 4.08 -0.34
CA TYR A 64 -3.98 5.39 -0.10
C TYR A 64 -4.87 5.29 1.13
N CYS A 65 -4.33 5.76 2.26
CA CYS A 65 -4.83 5.46 3.59
C CYS A 65 -5.60 6.62 4.21
N ALA A 66 -6.60 6.27 5.02
CA ALA A 66 -7.34 7.16 5.90
C ALA A 66 -7.32 6.62 7.33
N HIS A 67 -7.30 7.52 8.32
CA HIS A 67 -7.44 7.16 9.72
C HIS A 67 -8.92 7.12 10.09
N LEU A 68 -9.42 5.94 10.49
CA LEU A 68 -10.78 5.81 11.03
C LEU A 68 -10.84 6.18 12.52
N SER A 69 -9.75 5.90 13.24
CA SER A 69 -9.55 6.26 14.64
C SER A 69 -8.05 6.29 14.94
N ALA A 70 -7.67 6.60 16.19
CA ALA A 70 -6.29 6.46 16.63
C ALA A 70 -5.75 5.02 16.52
N ASN A 71 -6.63 4.01 16.47
CA ASN A 71 -6.25 2.60 16.52
C ASN A 71 -6.53 1.83 15.22
N VAL A 72 -7.18 2.46 14.24
CA VAL A 72 -7.61 1.79 13.00
C VAL A 72 -7.37 2.70 11.81
N ARG A 73 -6.66 2.18 10.83
CA ARG A 73 -6.49 2.78 9.50
C ARG A 73 -7.08 1.84 8.45
N GLN A 74 -7.46 2.41 7.32
CA GLN A 74 -7.88 1.64 6.16
C GLN A 74 -7.27 2.25 4.90
N CYS A 75 -6.93 1.42 3.94
CA CYS A 75 -6.28 1.84 2.71
C CYS A 75 -6.97 1.23 1.49
N LEU A 76 -7.12 2.06 0.46
CA LEU A 76 -7.35 1.57 -0.90
C LEU A 76 -6.00 1.25 -1.52
N ILE A 77 -5.86 0.08 -2.14
CA ILE A 77 -4.61 -0.38 -2.75
C ILE A 77 -4.71 -0.31 -4.26
N TYR A 78 -3.77 0.38 -4.88
CA TYR A 78 -3.66 0.50 -6.34
C TYR A 78 -2.37 -0.14 -6.85
N ASP A 79 -2.40 -0.63 -8.09
CA ASP A 79 -1.22 -1.17 -8.79
C ASP A 79 -0.21 -0.10 -9.21
N SER A 80 -0.65 1.15 -9.31
CA SER A 80 0.13 2.28 -9.81
C SER A 80 -0.15 3.54 -8.98
N PRO A 81 0.87 4.39 -8.75
CA PRO A 81 0.68 5.72 -8.16
C PRO A 81 0.20 6.78 -9.18
N LYS A 82 0.03 6.38 -10.45
CA LYS A 82 -0.34 7.25 -11.58
C LYS A 82 -1.66 6.80 -12.19
N ASN A 83 -2.45 7.76 -12.66
CA ASN A 83 -3.68 7.48 -13.38
C ASN A 83 -3.42 7.11 -14.85
N PRO A 84 -4.24 6.22 -15.44
CA PRO A 84 -5.20 5.35 -14.74
C PRO A 84 -4.48 4.29 -13.88
N ALA A 85 -5.08 3.94 -12.74
CA ALA A 85 -4.61 2.86 -11.87
C ALA A 85 -5.75 1.89 -11.57
N LYS A 86 -5.44 0.60 -11.46
CA LYS A 86 -6.40 -0.44 -11.07
C LYS A 86 -6.50 -0.43 -9.55
N LEU A 87 -7.73 -0.34 -9.03
CA LEU A 87 -7.99 -0.60 -7.61
C LEU A 87 -7.86 -2.12 -7.40
N ILE A 88 -6.75 -2.55 -6.81
CA ILE A 88 -6.41 -3.96 -6.68
C ILE A 88 -6.78 -4.53 -5.33
N GLY A 89 -6.94 -3.73 -4.28
CA GLY A 89 -7.09 -4.27 -2.93
C GLY A 89 -7.59 -3.28 -1.89
N VAL A 90 -7.80 -3.83 -0.69
CA VAL A 90 -8.06 -3.07 0.54
C VAL A 90 -7.19 -3.64 1.64
N GLU A 91 -6.68 -2.74 2.48
CA GLU A 91 -5.99 -3.08 3.72
C GLU A 91 -6.64 -2.42 4.91
N TYR A 92 -6.71 -3.14 6.02
CA TYR A 92 -6.96 -2.57 7.35
C TYR A 92 -5.71 -2.69 8.20
N LEU A 93 -5.35 -1.60 8.88
CA LEU A 93 -4.26 -1.59 9.84
C LEU A 93 -4.83 -1.36 11.24
N ILE A 94 -4.40 -2.18 12.19
CA ILE A 94 -4.80 -2.06 13.60
C ILE A 94 -3.60 -2.05 14.52
N THR A 95 -3.75 -1.43 15.69
CA THR A 95 -2.71 -1.47 16.72
C THR A 95 -2.54 -2.87 17.29
N ARG A 96 -1.35 -3.13 17.85
CA ARG A 96 -1.04 -4.37 18.59
C ARG A 96 -2.11 -4.74 19.62
N GLN A 97 -2.64 -3.75 20.35
CA GLN A 97 -3.68 -3.98 21.35
C GLN A 97 -4.94 -4.62 20.75
N LEU A 98 -5.42 -4.10 19.62
CA LEU A 98 -6.59 -4.67 18.94
C LEU A 98 -6.27 -6.03 18.35
N TYR A 99 -5.08 -6.18 17.76
CA TYR A 99 -4.62 -7.44 17.20
C TYR A 99 -4.55 -8.55 18.26
N ASP A 100 -3.99 -8.27 19.44
CA ASP A 100 -3.84 -9.26 20.51
C ASP A 100 -5.18 -9.81 21.01
N ALA A 101 -6.25 -9.01 20.91
CA ALA A 101 -7.62 -9.37 21.25
C ALA A 101 -8.35 -10.20 20.17
N LEU A 102 -7.76 -10.36 18.98
CA LEU A 102 -8.39 -11.14 17.91
C LEU A 102 -8.42 -12.65 18.24
N PRO A 103 -9.45 -13.39 17.76
CA PRO A 103 -9.45 -14.84 17.80
C PRO A 103 -8.21 -15.42 17.09
N LYS A 104 -7.72 -16.56 17.55
CA LYS A 104 -6.50 -17.19 17.02
C LYS A 104 -6.54 -17.44 15.51
N GLU A 105 -7.67 -17.89 14.98
CA GLU A 105 -7.82 -18.13 13.54
C GLU A 105 -7.83 -16.83 12.74
N GLU A 106 -8.38 -15.76 13.31
CA GLU A 106 -8.39 -14.44 12.68
C GLU A 106 -6.97 -13.87 12.62
N LYS A 107 -6.16 -14.01 13.67
CA LYS A 107 -4.75 -13.57 13.73
C LYS A 107 -3.90 -14.05 12.56
N LYS A 108 -4.18 -15.25 12.03
CA LYS A 108 -3.47 -15.84 10.89
C LYS A 108 -3.67 -15.06 9.58
N LEU A 109 -4.69 -14.21 9.51
CA LEU A 109 -5.01 -13.38 8.35
C LEU A 109 -4.29 -12.02 8.35
N TRP A 110 -3.40 -11.79 9.32
CA TRP A 110 -2.70 -10.51 9.46
C TRP A 110 -1.19 -10.69 9.41
N HIS A 111 -0.50 -9.66 8.92
CA HIS A 111 0.94 -9.56 8.94
C HIS A 111 1.41 -8.39 9.82
N SER A 112 2.64 -8.47 10.32
CA SER A 112 3.29 -7.38 11.06
C SER A 112 3.98 -6.41 10.10
N HIS A 113 3.92 -5.10 10.38
CA HIS A 113 4.65 -4.08 9.61
C HIS A 113 6.10 -3.88 10.07
N ASP A 114 6.52 -4.54 11.15
CA ASP A 114 7.83 -4.35 11.77
C ASP A 114 8.99 -4.42 10.77
N TYR A 115 9.02 -5.49 9.97
CA TYR A 115 10.13 -5.74 9.06
C TYR A 115 10.11 -4.79 7.86
N GLU A 116 8.96 -4.55 7.23
CA GLU A 116 8.84 -3.59 6.12
C GLU A 116 9.33 -2.20 6.50
N VAL A 117 8.92 -1.72 7.68
CA VAL A 117 9.33 -0.42 8.18
C VAL A 117 10.83 -0.36 8.37
N ARG A 118 11.39 -1.30 9.14
CA ARG A 118 12.82 -1.27 9.49
C ARG A 118 13.73 -1.63 8.32
N SER A 119 13.27 -2.41 7.35
CA SER A 119 14.03 -2.77 6.14
C SER A 119 14.12 -1.64 5.12
N GLY A 120 13.29 -0.59 5.24
CA GLY A 120 13.24 0.51 4.28
C GLY A 120 12.38 0.23 3.05
N ILE A 121 11.70 -0.93 2.99
CA ILE A 121 10.91 -1.34 1.81
C ILE A 121 9.61 -0.54 1.71
N VAL A 122 8.92 -0.32 2.84
CA VAL A 122 7.79 0.61 2.86
C VAL A 122 8.32 2.05 2.85
N ILE A 123 7.79 2.84 1.93
CA ILE A 123 8.10 4.27 1.80
C ILE A 123 6.83 5.10 1.74
N MET A 124 6.96 6.38 2.00
CA MET A 124 5.97 7.40 1.64
C MET A 124 6.53 8.23 0.49
N PRO A 125 6.04 8.01 -0.76
CA PRO A 125 6.51 8.79 -1.89
C PRO A 125 6.27 10.29 -1.72
N ASN A 126 7.26 11.11 -2.08
CA ASN A 126 7.15 12.56 -2.01
C ASN A 126 7.88 13.22 -3.20
N PRO A 127 7.14 13.87 -4.12
CA PRO A 127 7.75 14.55 -5.25
C PRO A 127 8.08 16.03 -5.00
N LEU A 128 7.72 16.61 -3.83
CA LEU A 128 7.72 18.06 -3.64
C LEU A 128 8.70 18.56 -2.58
N VAL A 129 8.92 17.79 -1.51
CA VAL A 129 9.75 18.21 -0.37
C VAL A 129 11.18 17.69 -0.55
N PRO A 130 12.23 18.47 -0.27
CA PRO A 130 13.60 17.99 -0.30
C PRO A 130 13.82 16.78 0.61
N GLU A 131 14.56 15.78 0.12
CA GLU A 131 14.68 14.45 0.75
C GLU A 131 15.11 14.50 2.23
N GLY A 132 16.08 15.35 2.60
CA GLY A 132 16.54 15.43 3.98
C GLY A 132 15.48 15.93 4.97
N VAL A 133 14.54 16.77 4.51
CA VAL A 133 13.40 17.23 5.33
C VAL A 133 12.30 16.16 5.33
N TRP A 134 12.07 15.55 4.17
CA TRP A 134 11.09 14.50 4.02
C TRP A 134 11.39 13.26 4.87
N GLU A 135 12.67 12.85 4.93
CA GLU A 135 13.12 11.70 5.72
C GLU A 135 12.71 11.81 7.19
N ILE A 136 12.75 13.01 7.78
CA ILE A 136 12.36 13.24 9.17
C ILE A 136 10.86 12.99 9.35
N ALA A 137 10.04 13.52 8.45
CA ALA A 137 8.58 13.37 8.49
C ALA A 137 8.16 11.91 8.21
N GLU A 138 8.74 11.29 7.19
CA GLU A 138 8.50 9.89 6.87
C GLU A 138 8.94 8.98 8.02
N THR A 139 10.12 9.18 8.60
CA THR A 139 10.58 8.37 9.74
C THR A 139 9.69 8.56 10.97
N ALA A 140 9.13 9.76 11.18
CA ALA A 140 8.14 9.97 12.24
C ALA A 140 6.88 9.14 12.02
N GLU A 141 6.36 9.11 10.78
CA GLU A 141 5.21 8.25 10.43
C GLU A 141 5.55 6.76 10.57
N MET A 142 6.75 6.35 10.18
CA MET A 142 7.22 4.97 10.32
C MET A 142 7.26 4.49 11.79
N ARG A 143 7.50 5.39 12.75
CA ARG A 143 7.39 5.05 14.18
C ARG A 143 5.96 4.71 14.61
N GLU A 144 4.95 5.26 13.94
CA GLU A 144 3.56 4.90 14.16
C GLU A 144 3.17 3.60 13.44
N VAL A 145 3.74 3.35 12.26
CA VAL A 145 3.41 2.18 11.43
C VAL A 145 4.07 0.89 11.93
N VAL A 146 5.28 0.94 12.48
CA VAL A 146 6.09 -0.26 12.85
C VAL A 146 5.37 -1.24 13.77
N GLY A 147 4.46 -0.75 14.64
CA GLY A 147 3.71 -1.56 15.59
C GLY A 147 2.34 -2.03 15.10
N LEU A 148 1.96 -1.71 13.86
CA LEU A 148 0.65 -2.05 13.31
C LEU A 148 0.63 -3.44 12.67
N TYR A 149 -0.57 -4.03 12.66
CA TYR A 149 -0.86 -5.27 11.96
C TYR A 149 -1.78 -4.99 10.78
N GLY A 150 -1.44 -5.51 9.61
CA GLY A 150 -2.19 -5.35 8.36
C GLY A 150 -2.99 -6.59 8.00
N LYS A 151 -4.25 -6.42 7.58
CA LYS A 151 -5.05 -7.44 6.90
C LYS A 151 -5.39 -6.95 5.51
N THR A 152 -4.83 -7.61 4.52
CA THR A 152 -4.86 -7.15 3.13
C THR A 152 -5.43 -8.22 2.22
N PHE A 153 -6.39 -7.82 1.39
CA PHE A 153 -6.89 -8.67 0.32
C PHE A 153 -6.73 -7.96 -1.02
N HIS A 154 -6.15 -8.66 -1.99
CA HIS A 154 -6.16 -8.24 -3.38
C HIS A 154 -7.31 -8.93 -4.12
N PHE A 155 -8.10 -8.13 -4.82
CA PHE A 155 -9.19 -8.55 -5.70
C PHE A 155 -8.74 -8.70 -7.16
N TRP A 156 -7.57 -8.17 -7.52
CA TRP A 156 -7.00 -8.24 -8.86
C TRP A 156 -5.54 -8.69 -8.84
N GLN A 157 -5.27 -9.82 -9.48
CA GLN A 157 -3.92 -10.38 -9.61
C GLN A 157 -3.18 -9.80 -10.82
N VAL A 158 -2.79 -8.53 -10.74
CA VAL A 158 -2.18 -7.79 -11.87
C VAL A 158 -0.87 -8.39 -12.39
N ASP A 159 -0.15 -9.15 -11.55
CA ASP A 159 1.07 -9.85 -11.92
C ASP A 159 0.85 -11.01 -12.93
N ARG A 160 -0.40 -11.50 -13.06
CA ARG A 160 -0.76 -12.50 -14.10
C ARG A 160 -1.00 -11.89 -15.47
N GLY A 161 -1.09 -10.56 -15.56
CA GLY A 161 -1.46 -9.86 -16.78
C GLY A 161 -2.95 -9.96 -17.14
N ASP A 162 -3.81 -10.37 -16.20
CA ASP A 162 -5.26 -10.44 -16.42
C ASP A 162 -5.83 -9.03 -16.68
N GLU A 163 -6.63 -8.89 -17.74
CA GLU A 163 -7.29 -7.63 -18.08
C GLU A 163 -8.42 -7.27 -17.11
N LEU A 164 -9.03 -8.22 -16.41
CA LEU A 164 -10.10 -8.00 -15.43
C LEU A 164 -9.73 -8.64 -14.08
N PRO A 165 -10.38 -8.23 -12.97
CA PRO A 165 -10.17 -8.84 -11.66
C PRO A 165 -10.81 -10.23 -11.58
N LEU A 166 -10.12 -11.23 -12.15
CA LEU A 166 -10.59 -12.61 -12.20
C LEU A 166 -10.26 -13.39 -10.93
N GLY A 167 -11.16 -14.29 -10.54
CA GLY A 167 -10.95 -15.22 -9.44
C GLY A 167 -11.46 -14.72 -8.10
N LYS A 168 -10.98 -15.35 -7.03
CA LYS A 168 -11.34 -14.98 -5.65
C LYS A 168 -10.36 -13.94 -5.12
N PRO A 169 -10.74 -13.16 -4.08
CA PRO A 169 -9.79 -12.33 -3.37
C PRO A 169 -8.67 -13.20 -2.79
N GLU A 170 -7.43 -12.75 -2.95
CA GLU A 170 -6.25 -13.40 -2.39
C GLU A 170 -5.80 -12.64 -1.14
N LEU A 171 -5.48 -13.41 -0.10
CA LEU A 171 -4.88 -12.87 1.11
C LEU A 171 -3.43 -12.48 0.82
N MET A 172 -3.08 -11.26 1.19
CA MET A 172 -1.75 -10.72 1.02
C MET A 172 -1.05 -10.59 2.36
N MET A 173 0.25 -10.90 2.35
CA MET A 173 1.14 -10.80 3.50
C MET A 173 2.32 -9.91 3.17
N SER A 174 3.14 -9.68 4.19
CA SER A 174 4.36 -8.89 4.15
C SER A 174 5.60 -9.79 4.29
N PHE A 175 6.79 -9.22 4.08
CA PHE A 175 8.07 -9.87 4.32
C PHE A 175 8.47 -9.78 5.78
N THR A 176 9.28 -10.74 6.23
CA THR A 176 9.76 -10.86 7.62
C THR A 176 11.29 -10.93 7.72
N ARG A 177 12.00 -11.08 6.60
CA ARG A 177 13.48 -11.14 6.51
C ARG A 177 13.99 -10.87 5.10
N ASP A 178 15.27 -10.50 4.99
CA ASP A 178 15.91 -10.02 3.76
C ASP A 178 15.86 -11.03 2.61
N GLU A 179 15.90 -12.33 2.89
CA GLU A 179 15.93 -13.38 1.86
C GLU A 179 14.58 -13.56 1.14
N GLN A 180 13.50 -13.03 1.71
CA GLN A 180 12.16 -13.12 1.11
C GLN A 180 11.88 -11.98 0.13
N VAL A 181 12.67 -10.90 0.20
CA VAL A 181 12.39 -9.65 -0.49
C VAL A 181 12.87 -9.71 -1.94
N PRO A 182 12.03 -9.33 -2.92
CA PRO A 182 12.45 -9.19 -4.32
C PRO A 182 13.27 -7.90 -4.51
N TRP A 183 14.53 -7.90 -4.07
CA TRP A 183 15.38 -6.70 -4.07
C TRP A 183 15.62 -6.08 -5.46
N ASP A 184 15.51 -6.88 -6.52
CA ASP A 184 15.51 -6.40 -7.90
C ASP A 184 14.30 -5.49 -8.18
N LYS A 185 13.10 -5.87 -7.73
CA LYS A 185 11.88 -5.06 -7.86
C LYS A 185 11.92 -3.82 -6.96
N VAL A 186 12.46 -3.94 -5.75
CA VAL A 186 12.66 -2.79 -4.85
C VAL A 186 13.59 -1.77 -5.49
N LYS A 187 14.67 -2.23 -6.13
CA LYS A 187 15.60 -1.35 -6.84
C LYS A 187 14.94 -0.62 -8.01
N ASP A 188 14.13 -1.30 -8.83
CA ASP A 188 13.35 -0.67 -9.90
C ASP A 188 12.41 0.42 -9.35
N ARG A 189 11.70 0.12 -8.25
CA ARG A 189 10.85 1.08 -7.55
C ARG A 189 11.64 2.29 -7.07
N ASP A 190 12.78 2.06 -6.43
CA ASP A 190 13.65 3.10 -5.90
C ASP A 190 14.12 4.06 -7.02
N GLU A 191 14.51 3.52 -8.17
CA GLU A 191 14.87 4.31 -9.35
C GLU A 191 13.70 5.16 -9.86
N ARG A 192 12.48 4.59 -9.91
CA ARG A 192 11.27 5.33 -10.33
C ARG A 192 10.86 6.45 -9.38
N PHE A 193 11.05 6.26 -8.08
CA PHE A 193 10.70 7.24 -7.05
C PHE A 193 11.86 8.18 -6.67
N GLY A 194 13.08 7.92 -7.16
CA GLY A 194 14.26 8.72 -6.85
C GLY A 194 14.72 8.60 -5.40
N ILE A 195 14.50 7.43 -4.78
CA ILE A 195 14.83 7.16 -3.38
C ILE A 195 15.86 6.02 -3.26
N ASP A 196 16.30 5.71 -2.05
CA ASP A 196 17.23 4.62 -1.75
C ASP A 196 16.80 3.89 -0.47
N SER A 197 16.23 2.69 -0.63
CA SER A 197 15.71 1.88 0.48
C SER A 197 16.79 1.51 1.50
N THR A 198 18.06 1.44 1.10
CA THR A 198 19.18 1.19 2.03
C THR A 198 19.41 2.41 2.92
N LYS A 199 19.29 3.62 2.38
CA LYS A 199 19.31 4.84 3.20
C LYS A 199 18.11 4.93 4.12
N LYS A 200 16.92 4.56 3.66
CA LYS A 200 15.71 4.46 4.51
C LYS A 200 15.94 3.50 5.68
N ARG A 201 16.48 2.30 5.40
CA ARG A 201 16.87 1.32 6.43
C ARG A 201 17.82 1.93 7.46
N HIS A 202 18.87 2.61 7.00
CA HIS A 202 19.83 3.24 7.90
C HIS A 202 19.24 4.38 8.73
N ALA A 203 18.38 5.22 8.14
CA ALA A 203 17.70 6.31 8.83
C ALA A 203 16.75 5.81 9.93
N ARG A 204 16.24 4.58 9.80
CA ARG A 204 15.29 3.94 10.72
C ARG A 204 15.95 3.00 11.73
N ASN A 205 17.29 3.00 11.83
CA ASN A 205 18.03 2.13 12.75
C ASN A 205 17.72 2.38 14.24
N ASP A 206 17.20 3.57 14.58
CA ASP A 206 16.78 3.93 15.94
C ASP A 206 15.37 3.43 16.28
N ILE A 207 14.59 2.97 15.30
CA ILE A 207 13.28 2.37 15.53
C ILE A 207 13.49 0.99 16.17
N PRO A 208 13.02 0.78 17.42
CA PRO A 208 13.22 -0.50 18.10
C PRO A 208 12.45 -1.61 17.38
N PRO A 209 13.01 -2.83 17.29
CA PRO A 209 12.28 -3.98 16.77
C PRO A 209 11.00 -4.24 17.57
N MET A 210 9.92 -4.54 16.86
CA MET A 210 8.62 -4.93 17.40
C MET A 210 8.34 -6.39 17.01
N PRO A 211 8.78 -7.37 17.84
CA PRO A 211 8.62 -8.78 17.51
C PRO A 211 7.17 -9.14 17.14
N PRO A 212 6.94 -9.70 15.93
CA PRO A 212 5.62 -10.14 15.53
C PRO A 212 5.03 -11.16 16.49
N HIS A 213 3.72 -11.12 16.69
CA HIS A 213 3.02 -12.17 17.42
C HIS A 213 3.18 -13.52 16.71
N GLN A 214 3.37 -14.61 17.45
CA GLN A 214 3.56 -15.98 16.93
C GLN A 214 2.42 -16.52 16.05
N ASP A 215 1.32 -15.78 15.88
CA ASP A 215 0.14 -16.18 15.09
C ASP A 215 -0.01 -15.31 13.82
N ALA A 216 0.74 -14.21 13.69
CA ALA A 216 0.79 -13.35 12.49
C ALA A 216 1.72 -13.94 11.42
N ASP A 217 1.75 -13.36 10.22
CA ASP A 217 2.73 -13.71 9.17
C ASP A 217 2.66 -15.21 8.79
N SER A 218 1.43 -15.74 8.72
CA SER A 218 1.17 -17.19 8.70
C SER A 218 1.73 -17.91 7.48
N CYS A 219 1.94 -17.22 6.34
CA CYS A 219 2.51 -17.81 5.13
C CYS A 219 4.00 -18.17 5.25
N TRP A 220 4.68 -17.70 6.31
CA TRP A 220 6.10 -17.94 6.53
C TRP A 220 6.40 -19.00 7.60
N LYS A 221 5.38 -19.74 8.03
CA LYS A 221 5.46 -20.75 9.10
C LYS A 221 5.33 -22.18 8.59
#